data_AF-A0A2M8LZX2-F1
#
_entry.id   AF-A0A2M8LZX2-F1
#
_cell.length_a   1.000
_cell.length_b   1.000
_cell.length_c   1.000
_cell.angle_alpha   90.00
_cell.angle_beta   90.00
_cell.angle_gamma   90.00
#
_symmetry.space_group_name_H-M   'P 1'
#
loop_
_entity.id
_entity.type
_entity.pdbx_description
1 polymer ?
#
loop_
_entity_poly.entity_id
_entity_poly.type
_entity_poly.pdbx_seq_one_letter_code
_entity_poly.pdbx_strand_id
1 'polypeptide(L)'
;MAVALGAALSTVVTAVPAGAQAAAPDGAGARGEVTFAVFDTGAGIPRDRPFELGELTDHRIPRETVERLAASERVGAEESAAAPLQAPPADRNDIEGEWQDRDGWNAVMRKGWWDGGNSGFGMRKIDQKHNLSLDAVKATTMYPRPGPEGKENIGGTTWNYRTEVLHVECSGWWIFRRCRVTEVMTVRAGLDYRTLDDGKAFGAVTAFCEGVTGRCPDWVRDAVNI
;
A
#
# COMPACT_ATOMS: atom_id res chain seq x y z
N MET A 1 -43.44 -61.78 -39.95
CA MET A 1 -43.91 -61.02 -38.77
C MET A 1 -42.83 -61.15 -37.71
N ALA A 2 -42.28 -60.13 -37.05
CA ALA A 2 -42.31 -58.67 -37.11
C ALA A 2 -41.01 -58.22 -36.41
N VAL A 3 -40.20 -57.39 -37.07
CA VAL A 3 -39.93 -55.97 -36.73
C VAL A 3 -38.88 -55.74 -35.62
N ALA A 4 -37.92 -54.91 -36.01
CA ALA A 4 -36.69 -54.49 -35.36
C ALA A 4 -36.85 -53.57 -34.14
N LEU A 5 -35.81 -53.51 -33.30
CA LEU A 5 -35.50 -52.35 -32.46
C LEU A 5 -34.03 -51.95 -32.69
N GLY A 6 -33.83 -50.80 -33.33
CA GLY A 6 -32.57 -50.08 -33.38
C GLY A 6 -32.50 -49.05 -32.26
N ALA A 7 -31.38 -49.01 -31.55
CA ALA A 7 -31.08 -48.02 -30.52
C ALA A 7 -30.53 -46.73 -31.16
N ALA A 8 -31.07 -45.58 -30.78
CA ALA A 8 -30.50 -44.26 -31.11
C ALA A 8 -29.92 -43.63 -29.84
N LEU A 9 -28.62 -43.29 -29.89
CA LEU A 9 -27.93 -42.49 -28.89
C LEU A 9 -28.35 -41.02 -29.01
N SER A 10 -28.80 -40.41 -27.92
CA SER A 10 -28.93 -38.96 -27.80
C SER A 10 -27.71 -38.38 -27.09
N THR A 11 -26.88 -37.66 -27.84
CA THR A 11 -25.82 -36.79 -27.32
C THR A 11 -26.41 -35.46 -26.88
N VAL A 12 -26.34 -35.15 -25.59
CA VAL A 12 -26.66 -33.81 -25.06
C VAL A 12 -25.42 -32.94 -25.22
N VAL A 13 -25.49 -31.93 -26.09
CA VAL A 13 -24.50 -30.86 -26.19
C VAL A 13 -24.88 -29.78 -25.18
N THR A 14 -24.09 -29.62 -24.13
CA THR A 14 -24.20 -28.47 -23.22
C THR A 14 -23.52 -27.26 -23.87
N ALA A 15 -24.31 -26.24 -24.19
CA ALA A 15 -23.79 -24.95 -24.63
C ALA A 15 -23.12 -24.23 -23.47
N VAL A 16 -21.83 -23.92 -23.61
CA VAL A 16 -21.09 -23.04 -22.70
C VAL A 16 -21.60 -21.61 -22.93
N PRO A 17 -22.04 -20.85 -21.91
CA PRO A 17 -22.36 -19.45 -22.12
C PRO A 17 -21.07 -18.71 -22.50
N ALA A 18 -21.13 -18.00 -23.62
CA ALA A 18 -20.08 -17.10 -24.06
C ALA A 18 -19.71 -16.16 -22.92
N GLY A 19 -18.45 -16.19 -22.50
CA GLY A 19 -17.91 -15.26 -21.53
C GLY A 19 -18.21 -13.84 -21.99
N ALA A 20 -18.86 -13.07 -21.14
CA ALA A 20 -18.94 -11.64 -21.29
C ALA A 20 -17.51 -11.10 -21.34
N GLN A 21 -17.03 -10.77 -22.53
CA GLN A 21 -15.87 -9.91 -22.70
C GLN A 21 -16.22 -8.59 -22.01
N ALA A 22 -15.55 -8.34 -20.88
CA ALA A 22 -15.53 -7.03 -20.28
C ALA A 22 -15.08 -6.05 -21.37
N ALA A 23 -15.97 -5.13 -21.73
CA ALA A 23 -15.62 -4.02 -22.58
C ALA A 23 -14.42 -3.30 -21.93
N ALA A 24 -13.36 -3.10 -22.72
CA ALA A 24 -12.30 -2.18 -22.34
C ALA A 24 -12.95 -0.83 -22.00
N PRO A 25 -12.51 -0.12 -20.94
CA PRO A 25 -13.00 1.21 -20.69
C PRO A 25 -12.57 2.10 -21.87
N ASP A 26 -13.55 2.49 -22.69
CA ASP A 26 -13.38 3.51 -23.70
C ASP A 26 -12.81 4.77 -23.02
N GLY A 27 -11.74 5.31 -23.60
CA GLY A 27 -10.98 6.48 -23.13
C GLY A 27 -11.76 7.80 -23.21
N ALA A 28 -12.94 7.87 -22.60
CA ALA A 28 -13.65 9.09 -22.30
C ALA A 28 -13.32 9.45 -20.85
N GLY A 29 -12.49 10.48 -20.66
CA GLY A 29 -11.98 10.87 -19.34
C GLY A 29 -13.04 10.80 -18.26
N ALA A 30 -12.81 9.93 -17.26
CA ALA A 30 -13.79 9.56 -16.26
C ALA A 30 -14.44 10.81 -15.66
N ARG A 31 -15.77 10.92 -15.76
CA ARG A 31 -16.57 11.87 -15.01
C ARG A 31 -16.99 11.19 -13.72
N GLY A 32 -16.79 11.84 -12.57
CA GLY A 32 -17.19 11.27 -11.28
C GLY A 32 -16.31 11.76 -10.15
N GLU A 33 -16.60 11.34 -8.94
CA GLU A 33 -15.73 11.53 -7.78
C GLU A 33 -14.54 10.58 -7.86
N VAL A 34 -13.35 11.04 -7.50
CA VAL A 34 -12.14 10.22 -7.39
C VAL A 34 -11.59 10.39 -5.99
N THR A 35 -11.33 9.27 -5.33
CA THR A 35 -10.75 9.24 -4.00
C THR A 35 -9.47 8.42 -4.04
N PHE A 36 -8.41 8.95 -3.46
CA PHE A 36 -7.12 8.26 -3.32
C PHE A 36 -6.42 8.74 -2.07
N ALA A 37 -5.32 8.09 -1.72
CA ALA A 37 -4.43 8.57 -0.68
C ALA A 37 -3.00 8.73 -1.18
N VAL A 38 -2.21 9.54 -0.49
CA VAL A 38 -0.82 9.84 -0.86
C VAL A 38 0.03 10.11 0.38
N PHE A 39 1.26 9.59 0.39
CA PHE A 39 2.23 9.92 1.44
C PHE A 39 2.73 11.36 1.28
N ASP A 40 2.71 12.15 2.34
CA ASP A 40 3.25 13.51 2.32
C ASP A 40 4.77 13.48 2.42
N THR A 41 5.45 13.95 1.39
CA THR A 41 6.92 14.01 1.34
C THR A 41 7.52 15.31 1.87
N GLY A 42 6.70 16.15 2.49
CA GLY A 42 7.07 17.52 2.81
C GLY A 42 7.14 18.41 1.56
N ALA A 43 6.59 17.96 0.43
CA ALA A 43 6.49 18.76 -0.80
C ALA A 43 5.37 19.82 -0.71
N GLY A 44 4.60 19.85 0.37
CA GLY A 44 3.66 20.93 0.68
C GLY A 44 2.31 20.83 -0.02
N ILE A 45 1.75 19.61 -0.15
CA ILE A 45 0.40 19.40 -0.67
C ILE A 45 -0.59 20.23 0.18
N PRO A 46 -1.45 21.08 -0.43
CA PRO A 46 -2.37 21.92 0.32
C PRO A 46 -3.35 21.10 1.16
N ARG A 47 -3.46 21.43 2.45
CA ARG A 47 -4.33 20.71 3.42
C ARG A 47 -5.58 21.50 3.82
N ASP A 48 -5.49 22.82 3.77
CA ASP A 48 -6.48 23.77 4.25
C ASP A 48 -7.27 24.46 3.11
N ARG A 49 -6.88 24.21 1.86
CA ARG A 49 -7.53 24.77 0.67
C ARG A 49 -7.67 23.72 -0.43
N PRO A 50 -8.64 23.88 -1.33
CA PRO A 50 -8.70 23.09 -2.55
C PRO A 50 -7.48 23.32 -3.46
N PHE A 51 -7.14 22.30 -4.25
CA PHE A 51 -6.09 22.32 -5.26
C PHE A 51 -6.52 21.52 -6.50
N GLU A 52 -5.91 21.75 -7.66
CA GLU A 52 -6.17 20.96 -8.86
C GLU A 52 -5.38 19.64 -8.86
N LEU A 53 -5.97 18.55 -9.37
CA LEU A 53 -5.29 17.25 -9.44
C LEU A 53 -3.94 17.34 -10.17
N GLY A 54 -3.83 18.19 -11.20
CA GLY A 54 -2.59 18.46 -11.92
C GLY A 54 -1.46 19.05 -11.05
N GLU A 55 -1.79 19.81 -10.00
CA GLU A 55 -0.82 20.42 -9.07
C GLU A 55 -0.02 19.36 -8.30
N LEU A 56 -0.50 18.11 -8.21
CA LEU A 56 0.27 17.03 -7.58
C LEU A 56 1.64 16.80 -8.22
N THR A 57 1.80 17.13 -9.51
CA THR A 57 3.11 17.07 -10.18
C THR A 57 4.12 18.03 -9.59
N ASP A 58 3.68 19.21 -9.12
CA ASP A 58 4.52 20.17 -8.41
C ASP A 58 4.91 19.66 -7.01
N HIS A 59 4.16 18.68 -6.50
CA HIS A 59 4.37 18.02 -5.21
C HIS A 59 5.05 16.65 -5.34
N ARG A 60 5.84 16.45 -6.42
CA ARG A 60 6.67 15.26 -6.68
C ARG A 60 5.88 13.98 -6.94
N ILE A 61 4.58 14.05 -7.21
CA ILE A 61 3.83 12.89 -7.71
C ILE A 61 4.08 12.77 -9.21
N PRO A 62 4.56 11.60 -9.72
CA PRO A 62 4.83 11.43 -11.14
C PRO A 62 3.61 11.74 -12.00
N ARG A 63 3.82 12.39 -13.15
CA ARG A 63 2.74 12.75 -14.08
C ARG A 63 1.91 11.54 -14.51
N GLU A 64 2.55 10.40 -14.75
CA GLU A 64 1.87 9.15 -15.08
C GLU A 64 0.88 8.75 -13.97
N THR A 65 1.28 8.84 -12.71
CA THR A 65 0.40 8.58 -11.57
C THR A 65 -0.77 9.54 -11.54
N VAL A 66 -0.54 10.83 -11.80
CA VAL A 66 -1.60 11.85 -11.88
C VAL A 66 -2.59 11.55 -13.02
N GLU A 67 -2.09 11.11 -14.17
CA GLU A 67 -2.92 10.73 -15.32
C GLU A 67 -3.77 9.49 -15.01
N ARG A 68 -3.20 8.48 -14.33
CA ARG A 68 -3.94 7.30 -13.86
C ARG A 68 -5.02 7.65 -12.83
N LEU A 69 -4.72 8.55 -11.89
CA LEU A 69 -5.71 9.07 -10.93
C LEU A 69 -6.82 9.85 -11.65
N ALA A 70 -6.47 10.65 -12.66
CA ALA A 70 -7.45 11.39 -13.46
C ALA A 70 -8.41 10.44 -14.21
N ALA A 71 -7.91 9.27 -14.60
CA ALA A 71 -8.67 8.16 -15.19
C ALA A 71 -9.43 7.29 -14.18
N SER A 72 -9.38 7.61 -12.88
CA SER A 72 -10.01 6.84 -11.81
C SER A 72 -9.46 5.41 -11.67
N GLU A 73 -8.22 5.18 -12.09
CA GLU A 73 -7.55 3.91 -11.86
C GLU A 73 -7.09 3.78 -10.41
N ARG A 74 -7.18 2.57 -9.85
CA ARG A 74 -6.57 2.28 -8.55
C ARG A 74 -5.06 2.32 -8.69
N VAL A 75 -4.42 3.13 -7.85
CA VAL A 75 -2.98 3.17 -7.63
C VAL A 75 -2.77 2.73 -6.19
N GLY A 76 -1.92 1.74 -5.93
CA GLY A 76 -1.73 1.18 -4.59
C GLY A 76 -1.18 -0.24 -4.60
N ALA A 77 -0.95 -0.79 -3.41
CA ALA A 77 -0.46 -2.16 -3.23
C ALA A 77 -1.58 -3.19 -3.41
N GLU A 78 -1.26 -4.41 -3.85
CA GLU A 78 -2.24 -5.50 -3.87
C GLU A 78 -2.60 -5.95 -2.44
N GLU A 79 -3.87 -6.32 -2.25
CA GLU A 79 -4.41 -6.82 -1.00
C GLU A 79 -3.78 -8.19 -0.67
N SER A 80 -3.22 -8.33 0.54
CA SER A 80 -2.63 -9.59 1.01
C SER A 80 -3.59 -10.27 1.98
N ALA A 81 -3.88 -11.55 1.72
CA ALA A 81 -4.68 -12.37 2.62
C ALA A 81 -3.87 -12.75 3.87
N ALA A 82 -4.52 -12.66 5.05
CA ALA A 82 -3.88 -13.04 6.31
C ALA A 82 -3.51 -14.54 6.32
N ALA A 83 -2.25 -14.85 6.62
CA ALA A 83 -1.78 -16.23 6.78
C ALA A 83 -2.07 -16.77 8.20
N PRO A 84 -2.28 -18.09 8.36
CA PRO A 84 -2.57 -18.68 9.67
C PRO A 84 -1.40 -18.64 10.65
N LEU A 85 -1.74 -18.68 11.95
CA LEU A 85 -0.85 -18.66 13.12
C LEU A 85 0.16 -19.81 13.10
N GLN A 86 1.47 -19.52 13.18
CA GLN A 86 2.52 -20.54 13.25
C GLN A 86 3.70 -20.09 14.13
N ALA A 87 4.50 -21.06 14.60
CA ALA A 87 5.77 -20.81 15.27
C ALA A 87 6.67 -19.90 14.41
N PRO A 88 7.63 -19.15 15.01
CA PRO A 88 8.53 -18.29 14.25
C PRO A 88 9.22 -19.12 13.15
N PRO A 89 9.02 -18.78 11.88
CA PRO A 89 9.58 -19.57 10.80
C PRO A 89 11.10 -19.39 10.77
N ALA A 90 11.80 -20.37 10.19
CA ALA A 90 13.25 -20.33 10.06
C ALA A 90 13.72 -19.17 9.16
N ASP A 91 12.89 -18.81 8.18
CA ASP A 91 13.15 -17.77 7.18
C ASP A 91 12.80 -16.34 7.65
N ARG A 92 12.44 -16.15 8.94
CA ARG A 92 12.02 -14.84 9.48
C ARG A 92 13.05 -13.71 9.28
N ASN A 93 14.32 -14.05 9.09
CA ASN A 93 15.38 -13.08 8.89
C ASN A 93 15.69 -12.86 7.39
N ASP A 94 15.06 -13.58 6.46
CA ASP A 94 15.24 -13.32 5.03
C ASP A 94 14.85 -11.89 4.70
N ILE A 95 15.63 -11.26 3.83
CA ILE A 95 15.43 -9.87 3.41
C ILE A 95 14.39 -9.84 2.29
N GLU A 96 13.37 -9.00 2.45
CA GLU A 96 12.35 -8.73 1.42
C GLU A 96 12.54 -7.37 0.76
N GLY A 97 13.33 -6.47 1.36
CA GLY A 97 13.64 -5.17 0.77
C GLY A 97 14.81 -4.48 1.44
N GLU A 98 15.53 -3.69 0.65
CA GLU A 98 16.61 -2.81 1.10
C GLU A 98 16.43 -1.44 0.46
N TRP A 99 16.71 -0.37 1.21
CA TRP A 99 16.65 1.01 0.73
C TRP A 99 17.50 1.93 1.61
N GLN A 100 17.62 3.21 1.22
CA GLN A 100 18.21 4.24 2.08
C GLN A 100 17.12 5.05 2.76
N ASP A 101 17.22 5.24 4.07
CA ASP A 101 16.33 6.17 4.78
C ASP A 101 16.64 7.63 4.42
N ARG A 102 15.88 8.58 4.99
CA ARG A 102 16.08 10.02 4.77
C ARG A 102 17.52 10.49 5.00
N ASP A 103 18.24 9.88 5.93
CA ASP A 103 19.59 10.29 6.33
C ASP A 103 20.68 9.44 5.63
N GLY A 104 20.30 8.62 4.65
CA GLY A 104 21.21 7.77 3.89
C GLY A 104 21.65 6.50 4.62
N TRP A 105 20.92 6.06 5.63
CA TRP A 105 21.21 4.83 6.37
C TRP A 105 20.56 3.62 5.70
N ASN A 106 21.32 2.53 5.57
CA ASN A 106 20.85 1.29 4.96
C ASN A 106 19.73 0.67 5.81
N ALA A 107 18.50 0.84 5.35
CA ALA A 107 17.31 0.25 5.94
C ALA A 107 17.00 -1.10 5.28
N VAL A 108 16.48 -2.02 6.08
CA VAL A 108 16.18 -3.40 5.67
C VAL A 108 14.76 -3.73 6.10
N MET A 109 14.02 -4.42 5.23
CA MET A 109 12.81 -5.15 5.59
C MET A 109 13.14 -6.62 5.57
N ARG A 110 12.82 -7.30 6.68
CA ARG A 110 12.90 -8.76 6.77
C ARG A 110 11.49 -9.35 6.78
N LYS A 111 11.34 -10.58 6.28
CA LYS A 111 10.07 -11.33 6.30
C LYS A 111 9.39 -11.27 7.66
N GLY A 112 10.16 -11.47 8.73
CA GLY A 112 9.69 -11.42 10.09
C GLY A 112 8.66 -12.51 10.40
N TRP A 113 7.87 -12.28 11.44
CA TRP A 113 6.82 -13.20 11.89
C TRP A 113 5.79 -12.48 12.77
N TRP A 114 4.64 -13.11 12.97
CA TRP A 114 3.57 -12.60 13.83
C TRP A 114 2.79 -13.75 14.46
N ASP A 115 2.44 -13.62 15.74
CA ASP A 115 1.72 -14.64 16.55
C ASP A 115 0.20 -14.45 16.58
N GLY A 116 -0.36 -13.54 15.79
CA GLY A 116 -1.78 -13.14 15.89
C GLY A 116 -2.06 -12.11 16.99
N GLY A 117 -1.09 -11.80 17.86
CA GLY A 117 -1.21 -10.89 18.98
C GLY A 117 -0.27 -9.69 18.86
N ASN A 118 0.54 -9.45 19.89
CA ASN A 118 1.48 -8.32 19.94
C ASN A 118 2.92 -8.69 19.60
N SER A 119 3.25 -9.99 19.56
CA SER A 119 4.62 -10.47 19.38
C SER A 119 4.96 -10.61 17.91
N GLY A 120 6.25 -10.54 17.60
CA GLY A 120 6.76 -10.62 16.24
C GLY A 120 7.24 -9.27 15.70
N PHE A 121 7.77 -9.30 14.48
CA PHE A 121 8.41 -8.17 13.81
C PHE A 121 8.35 -8.32 12.28
N GLY A 122 8.82 -7.32 11.56
CA GLY A 122 9.06 -7.38 10.11
C GLY A 122 7.77 -7.41 9.30
N MET A 123 7.92 -7.71 8.01
CA MET A 123 6.85 -7.51 7.03
C MET A 123 5.60 -8.32 7.35
N ARG A 124 5.73 -9.57 7.82
CA ARG A 124 4.58 -10.41 8.15
C ARG A 124 3.68 -9.76 9.21
N LYS A 125 4.26 -9.15 10.24
CA LYS A 125 3.48 -8.41 11.25
C LYS A 125 2.90 -7.13 10.66
N ILE A 126 3.70 -6.39 9.90
CA ILE A 126 3.31 -5.10 9.32
C ILE A 126 2.12 -5.26 8.37
N ASP A 127 2.17 -6.26 7.49
CA ASP A 127 1.11 -6.58 6.53
C ASP A 127 -0.12 -7.16 7.24
N GLN A 128 0.04 -8.24 8.01
CA GLN A 128 -1.11 -9.00 8.52
C GLN A 128 -1.80 -8.31 9.70
N LYS A 129 -1.03 -7.72 10.62
CA LYS A 129 -1.60 -7.03 11.79
C LYS A 129 -1.96 -5.59 11.47
N HIS A 130 -1.08 -4.88 10.78
CA HIS A 130 -1.17 -3.43 10.65
C HIS A 130 -1.64 -2.97 9.27
N ASN A 131 -1.83 -3.88 8.31
CA ASN A 131 -2.33 -3.58 6.98
C ASN A 131 -1.51 -2.50 6.26
N LEU A 132 -0.19 -2.62 6.31
CA LEU A 132 0.72 -1.72 5.59
C LEU A 132 1.59 -2.53 4.64
N SER A 133 1.91 -1.93 3.50
CA SER A 133 2.80 -2.50 2.49
C SER A 133 4.27 -2.20 2.78
N LEU A 134 5.18 -2.90 2.10
CA LEU A 134 6.61 -2.56 2.13
C LEU A 134 6.84 -1.12 1.68
N ASP A 135 6.14 -0.67 0.64
CA ASP A 135 6.31 0.68 0.10
C ASP A 135 5.82 1.75 1.07
N ALA A 136 4.78 1.50 1.86
CA ALA A 136 4.38 2.38 2.95
C ALA A 136 5.49 2.55 4.01
N VAL A 137 6.20 1.46 4.34
CA VAL A 137 7.35 1.52 5.27
C VAL A 137 8.52 2.30 4.67
N LYS A 138 8.83 2.08 3.40
CA LYS A 138 9.86 2.84 2.67
C LYS A 138 9.51 4.32 2.64
N ALA A 139 8.29 4.69 2.20
CA ALA A 139 7.83 6.06 2.14
C ALA A 139 7.92 6.75 3.52
N THR A 140 7.52 6.05 4.58
CA THR A 140 7.59 6.58 5.95
C THR A 140 9.02 6.89 6.41
N THR A 141 10.00 6.10 5.98
CA THR A 141 11.41 6.23 6.42
C THR A 141 12.24 7.12 5.50
N MET A 142 11.88 7.20 4.22
CA MET A 142 12.48 8.09 3.22
C MET A 142 11.97 9.52 3.35
N TYR A 143 10.70 9.69 3.72
CA TYR A 143 10.05 10.99 3.79
C TYR A 143 9.32 11.24 5.13
N PRO A 144 9.98 11.05 6.28
CA PRO A 144 9.41 11.44 7.57
C PRO A 144 9.15 12.96 7.62
N ARG A 145 8.20 13.36 8.48
CA ARG A 145 7.90 14.77 8.76
C ARG A 145 9.18 15.57 9.00
N PRO A 146 9.21 16.86 8.62
CA PRO A 146 10.33 17.72 8.94
C PRO A 146 10.49 17.87 10.46
N GLY A 147 11.73 18.04 10.91
CA GLY A 147 12.04 18.26 12.32
C GLY A 147 12.10 16.99 13.19
N PRO A 148 12.19 17.17 14.51
CA PRO A 148 12.42 16.07 15.46
C PRO A 148 11.23 15.12 15.59
N GLU A 149 10.01 15.56 15.23
CA GLU A 149 8.81 14.72 15.32
C GLU A 149 8.77 13.62 14.25
N GLY A 150 9.44 13.85 13.11
CA GLY A 150 9.48 12.88 12.02
C GLY A 150 10.48 11.76 12.19
N LYS A 151 11.58 11.98 12.92
CA LYS A 151 12.58 10.93 13.21
C LYS A 151 13.09 11.07 14.64
N GLU A 152 12.87 10.05 15.44
CA GLU A 152 13.11 10.04 16.88
C GLU A 152 13.95 8.82 17.28
N ASN A 153 15.05 9.02 18.00
CA ASN A 153 15.81 7.92 18.60
C ASN A 153 15.10 7.44 19.86
N ILE A 154 14.70 6.18 19.90
CA ILE A 154 14.00 5.58 21.05
C ILE A 154 14.88 4.63 21.89
N GLY A 155 16.17 4.55 21.56
CA GLY A 155 17.17 3.80 22.31
C GLY A 155 18.14 3.03 21.42
N GLY A 156 19.44 3.13 21.73
CA GLY A 156 20.50 2.44 21.01
C GLY A 156 20.48 2.77 19.51
N THR A 157 20.31 1.73 18.70
CA THR A 157 20.21 1.80 17.24
C THR A 157 18.77 1.86 16.72
N THR A 158 17.78 2.07 17.60
CA THR A 158 16.36 2.03 17.23
C THR A 158 15.79 3.43 17.04
N TRP A 159 15.10 3.62 15.92
CA TRP A 159 14.54 4.89 15.51
C TRP A 159 13.09 4.73 15.07
N ASN A 160 12.25 5.67 15.48
CA ASN A 160 10.90 5.82 14.96
C ASN A 160 10.88 6.89 13.87
N TYR A 161 10.18 6.60 12.79
CA TYR A 161 9.90 7.51 11.69
C TYR A 161 8.40 7.77 11.65
N ARG A 162 7.97 9.00 11.38
CA ARG A 162 6.57 9.37 11.24
C ARG A 162 6.34 10.14 9.96
N THR A 163 5.38 9.70 9.17
CA THR A 163 4.91 10.37 7.94
C THR A 163 3.40 10.48 7.97
N GLU A 164 2.87 11.52 7.34
CA GLU A 164 1.44 11.68 7.15
C GLU A 164 1.00 11.11 5.81
N VAL A 165 -0.16 10.49 5.79
CA VAL A 165 -0.85 10.03 4.59
C VAL A 165 -2.12 10.83 4.46
N LEU A 166 -2.28 11.49 3.32
CA LEU A 166 -3.39 12.38 3.04
C LEU A 166 -4.44 11.60 2.25
N HIS A 167 -5.65 11.52 2.76
CA HIS A 167 -6.81 11.01 2.02
C HIS A 167 -7.43 12.17 1.25
N VAL A 168 -7.55 12.02 -0.06
CA VAL A 168 -7.91 13.09 -0.99
C VAL A 168 -9.16 12.72 -1.75
N GLU A 169 -10.13 13.64 -1.74
CA GLU A 169 -11.32 13.56 -2.58
C GLU A 169 -11.25 14.63 -3.67
N CYS A 170 -11.50 14.22 -4.91
CA CYS A 170 -11.47 15.06 -6.09
C CYS A 170 -12.80 14.99 -6.85
N SER A 171 -13.34 16.14 -7.21
CA SER A 171 -14.54 16.26 -8.05
C SER A 171 -14.26 17.06 -9.31
N GLY A 172 -15.04 16.83 -10.36
CA GLY A 172 -14.88 17.50 -11.66
C GLY A 172 -14.51 16.52 -12.77
N TRP A 173 -13.73 16.99 -13.74
CA TRP A 173 -13.44 16.24 -14.96
C TRP A 173 -11.93 16.21 -15.27
N TRP A 174 -11.40 14.99 -15.42
CA TRP A 174 -10.01 14.72 -15.83
C TRP A 174 -8.95 15.43 -14.96
N ILE A 175 -7.96 16.11 -15.53
CA ILE A 175 -6.90 16.80 -14.77
C ILE A 175 -7.35 18.09 -14.07
N PHE A 176 -8.47 18.69 -14.50
CA PHE A 176 -9.04 19.91 -13.91
C PHE A 176 -9.93 19.61 -12.69
N ARG A 177 -9.80 18.41 -12.13
CA ARG A 177 -10.48 18.02 -10.91
C ARG A 177 -10.02 18.91 -9.76
N ARG A 178 -10.97 19.40 -8.98
CA ARG A 178 -10.71 20.10 -7.72
C ARG A 178 -10.68 19.09 -6.59
N CYS A 179 -9.56 19.05 -5.90
CA CYS A 179 -9.23 18.12 -4.84
C CYS A 179 -9.22 18.83 -3.49
N ARG A 180 -9.49 18.07 -2.44
CA ARG A 180 -9.32 18.48 -1.04
C ARG A 180 -8.84 17.29 -0.22
N VAL A 181 -8.01 17.56 0.79
CA VAL A 181 -7.70 16.57 1.80
C VAL A 181 -8.91 16.43 2.74
N THR A 182 -9.40 15.22 2.92
CA THR A 182 -10.54 14.93 3.81
C THR A 182 -10.15 14.24 5.11
N GLU A 183 -9.02 13.52 5.10
CA GLU A 183 -8.49 12.86 6.29
C GLU A 183 -6.95 12.86 6.25
N VAL A 184 -6.32 12.88 7.42
CA VAL A 184 -4.88 12.75 7.58
C VAL A 184 -4.61 11.64 8.58
N MET A 185 -3.82 10.64 8.18
CA MET A 185 -3.39 9.55 9.05
C MET A 185 -1.88 9.60 9.24
N THR A 186 -1.41 9.30 10.45
CA THR A 186 0.03 9.21 10.71
C THR A 186 0.48 7.77 10.66
N VAL A 187 1.40 7.43 9.76
CA VAL A 187 2.10 6.15 9.79
C VAL A 187 3.39 6.32 10.57
N ARG A 188 3.60 5.43 11.53
CA ARG A 188 4.86 5.30 12.26
C ARG A 188 5.56 4.02 11.87
N ALA A 189 6.84 4.08 11.54
CA ALA A 189 7.70 2.94 11.30
C ALA A 189 8.86 2.93 12.31
N GLY A 190 9.05 1.81 13.03
CA GLY A 190 10.17 1.61 13.94
C GLY A 190 11.23 0.72 13.30
N LEU A 191 12.44 1.24 13.12
CA LEU A 191 13.57 0.51 12.54
C LEU A 191 14.67 0.34 13.58
N ASP A 192 15.30 -0.82 13.58
CA ASP A 192 16.47 -1.13 14.39
C ASP A 192 17.69 -1.36 13.50
N TYR A 193 18.67 -0.47 13.60
CA TYR A 193 19.88 -0.46 12.81
C TYR A 193 21.01 -1.32 13.39
N ARG A 194 20.75 -2.16 14.41
CA ARG A 194 21.77 -3.11 14.87
C ARG A 194 22.18 -4.01 13.71
N THR A 195 23.47 -4.23 13.53
CA THR A 195 23.98 -5.14 12.50
C THR A 195 23.85 -6.59 12.98
N LEU A 196 23.34 -7.47 12.12
CA LEU A 196 23.29 -8.92 12.37
C LEU A 196 24.49 -9.62 11.73
N ASP A 197 24.58 -10.93 11.92
CA ASP A 197 25.69 -11.76 11.41
C ASP A 197 25.86 -11.72 9.88
N ASP A 198 24.80 -11.36 9.16
CA ASP A 198 24.81 -11.15 7.70
C ASP A 198 25.37 -9.77 7.27
N GLY A 199 25.82 -8.96 8.23
CA GLY A 199 26.35 -7.61 7.98
C GLY A 199 25.27 -6.57 7.65
N LYS A 200 23.98 -6.91 7.75
CA LYS A 200 22.85 -6.03 7.45
C LYS A 200 22.12 -5.63 8.73
N ALA A 201 21.37 -4.52 8.67
CA ALA A 201 20.56 -4.08 9.80
C ALA A 201 19.51 -5.16 10.18
N PHE A 202 19.09 -5.19 11.44
CA PHE A 202 17.91 -5.96 11.85
C PHE A 202 16.69 -5.50 11.03
N GLY A 203 16.54 -4.18 10.86
CA GLY A 203 15.59 -3.59 9.93
C GLY A 203 14.30 -3.15 10.60
N ALA A 204 13.23 -3.05 9.80
CA ALA A 204 11.92 -2.65 10.28
C ALA A 204 11.37 -3.65 11.30
N VAL A 205 11.20 -3.17 12.54
CA VAL A 205 10.61 -3.93 13.64
C VAL A 205 9.10 -3.97 13.49
N THR A 206 8.48 -2.83 13.21
CA THR A 206 7.04 -2.70 12.99
C THR A 206 6.72 -1.39 12.27
N ALA A 207 5.54 -1.29 11.67
CA ALA A 207 4.96 -0.05 11.20
C ALA A 207 3.43 -0.12 11.38
N PHE A 208 2.79 1.00 11.67
CA PHE A 208 1.36 1.09 11.94
C PHE A 208 0.83 2.53 11.92
N CYS A 209 -0.49 2.66 11.83
CA CYS A 209 -1.18 3.95 11.93
C CYS A 209 -1.34 4.37 13.38
N GLU A 210 -0.87 5.56 13.75
CA GLU A 210 -1.04 6.08 15.10
C GLU A 210 -2.52 6.33 15.41
N GLY A 211 -2.95 6.02 16.64
CA GLY A 211 -4.35 6.12 17.05
C GLY A 211 -5.25 4.98 16.56
N VAL A 212 -4.76 4.08 15.70
CA VAL A 212 -5.52 2.93 15.19
C VAL A 212 -5.13 1.66 15.92
N THR A 213 -6.11 0.98 16.51
CA THR A 213 -5.90 -0.34 17.12
C THR A 213 -5.99 -1.42 16.04
N GLY A 214 -4.88 -2.10 15.75
CA GLY A 214 -4.84 -3.19 14.78
C GLY A 214 -4.46 -2.71 13.38
N ARG A 215 -5.38 -2.88 12.43
CA ARG A 215 -5.17 -2.67 10.99
C ARG A 215 -5.39 -1.22 10.60
N CYS A 216 -4.45 -0.63 9.85
CA CYS A 216 -4.65 0.63 9.16
C CYS A 216 -5.85 0.55 8.19
N PRO A 217 -6.55 1.67 7.94
CA PRO A 217 -7.51 1.76 6.85
C PRO A 217 -6.87 1.37 5.50
N ASP A 218 -7.63 0.70 4.63
CA ASP A 218 -7.12 0.23 3.32
C ASP A 218 -6.60 1.39 2.46
N TRP A 219 -7.21 2.58 2.56
CA TRP A 219 -6.73 3.76 1.84
C TRP A 219 -5.29 4.14 2.21
N VAL A 220 -4.80 3.80 3.42
CA VAL A 220 -3.40 4.02 3.80
C VAL A 220 -2.48 3.00 3.15
N ARG A 221 -2.89 1.73 3.10
CA ARG A 221 -2.16 0.64 2.45
C ARG A 221 -1.97 0.94 0.96
N ASP A 222 -3.04 1.44 0.35
CA ASP A 222 -3.15 1.69 -1.08
C ASP A 222 -2.70 3.11 -1.45
N ALA A 223 -2.17 3.88 -0.49
CA ALA A 223 -1.71 5.22 -0.78
C ALA A 223 -0.61 5.21 -1.85
N VAL A 224 -0.66 6.23 -2.71
CA VAL A 224 0.37 6.51 -3.70
C VAL A 224 1.70 6.70 -2.97
N ASN A 225 2.61 5.77 -3.24
CA ASN A 225 4.01 5.80 -2.81
C ASN A 225 4.86 6.47 -3.90
N ILE A 226 6.04 6.95 -3.54
CA ILE A 226 6.86 7.89 -4.34
C ILE A 226 8.30 7.43 -4.44
#